data_AF-A0A9X4IRJ5-F1
#
_entry.id   AF-A0A9X4IRJ5-F1
#
_cell.length_a   1.000
_cell.length_b   1.000
_cell.length_c   1.000
_cell.angle_alpha   90.00
_cell.angle_beta   90.00
_cell.angle_gamma   90.00
#
_symmetry.space_group_name_H-M   'P 1'
#
loop_
_entity.id
_entity.type
_entity.pdbx_description
1 polymer ?
#
loop_
_entity_poly.entity_id
_entity_poly.type
_entity_poly.pdbx_seq_one_letter_code
_entity_poly.pdbx_strand_id
1 'polypeptide(L)'
;MPHFFTNRKRIHNLTVGNADTRSQFKWETLNAVLYKFGGLFFLVGSVLSFPTFQAYSVLGQWIFFTGSMFYLIVNVHDLFDVHRYWQGKNCNHPRKRLEYSAAYIYFVGTLLFVMGRVVLFVDNNYSAHSALMFTIGSALFVIGASVNILADTKNSVATEGQLTNLTAITFIVGSVLFAVGSFPGLWEGGVPTEVTQLSSYLSWQFLIGSLLFFFGGVFNYWRAYHFIQRSLGTKA
;
A
#
# COMPACT_ATOMS: atom_id res chain seq x y z
N MET A 1 0.73 -1.95 -2.72
CA MET A 1 1.36 -0.83 -2.02
C MET A 1 1.02 -0.90 -0.56
N PRO A 2 1.89 -0.42 0.33
CA PRO A 2 1.62 -0.40 1.76
C PRO A 2 0.41 0.46 2.12
N HIS A 3 -0.25 0.08 3.21
CA HIS A 3 -1.35 0.83 3.79
C HIS A 3 -1.31 0.72 5.32
N PHE A 4 -2.12 1.50 6.02
CA PHE A 4 -2.10 1.56 7.48
C PHE A 4 -2.61 0.27 8.12
N PHE A 5 -1.85 -0.28 9.06
CA PHE A 5 -2.22 -1.45 9.87
C PHE A 5 -2.11 -1.14 11.36
N THR A 6 -2.96 -1.74 12.20
CA THR A 6 -2.90 -1.47 13.64
C THR A 6 -3.63 -2.55 14.45
N ASN A 7 -3.13 -2.86 15.66
CA ASN A 7 -3.77 -3.76 16.63
C ASN A 7 -4.81 -3.07 17.53
N ARG A 8 -5.55 -2.07 16.99
CA ARG A 8 -6.73 -1.49 17.66
C ARG A 8 -7.98 -1.75 16.84
N LYS A 9 -9.14 -1.72 17.52
CA LYS A 9 -10.43 -1.72 16.84
C LYS A 9 -10.51 -0.49 15.91
N ARG A 10 -10.72 -0.76 14.63
CA ARG A 10 -10.83 0.25 13.57
C ARG A 10 -12.28 0.70 13.42
N ILE A 11 -12.48 1.98 13.11
CA ILE A 11 -13.80 2.61 12.95
C ILE A 11 -14.04 2.82 11.46
N HIS A 12 -14.70 1.84 10.84
CA HIS A 12 -14.80 1.84 9.39
C HIS A 12 -16.07 2.49 8.81
N ASN A 13 -17.14 2.62 9.61
CA ASN A 13 -18.30 3.43 9.23
C ASN A 13 -18.03 4.90 9.58
N LEU A 14 -17.73 5.69 8.55
CA LEU A 14 -17.37 7.10 8.66
C LEU A 14 -18.57 8.04 8.62
N THR A 15 -19.76 7.57 8.21
CA THR A 15 -20.94 8.39 7.91
C THR A 15 -22.07 8.30 8.94
N VAL A 16 -22.09 7.29 9.84
CA VAL A 16 -23.18 7.12 10.81
C VAL A 16 -22.67 7.25 12.26
N GLY A 17 -23.42 7.96 13.11
CA GLY A 17 -23.11 8.21 14.51
C GLY A 17 -23.21 6.99 15.44
N ASN A 18 -23.89 5.92 15.00
CA ASN A 18 -24.05 4.67 15.77
C ASN A 18 -23.34 3.50 15.08
N ALA A 19 -22.39 2.90 15.80
CA ALA A 19 -21.51 1.83 15.32
C ALA A 19 -22.22 0.47 15.35
N ASP A 20 -23.10 0.22 14.38
CA ASP A 20 -23.63 -1.12 14.19
C ASP A 20 -22.49 -2.07 13.77
N THR A 21 -22.26 -3.14 14.54
CA THR A 21 -21.08 -4.01 14.42
C THR A 21 -21.03 -4.69 13.05
N ARG A 22 -22.20 -4.95 12.44
CA ARG A 22 -22.32 -5.45 11.06
C ARG A 22 -21.84 -4.45 10.00
N SER A 23 -22.08 -3.17 10.21
CA SER A 23 -21.63 -2.12 9.30
C SER A 23 -20.11 -1.98 9.33
N GLN A 24 -19.50 -2.04 10.52
CA GLN A 24 -18.04 -2.03 10.67
C GLN A 24 -17.38 -3.20 9.93
N PHE A 25 -17.94 -4.41 10.08
CA PHE A 25 -17.42 -5.62 9.42
C PHE A 25 -17.52 -5.56 7.89
N LYS A 26 -18.61 -5.00 7.33
CA LYS A 26 -18.75 -4.81 5.87
C LYS A 26 -17.68 -3.88 5.30
N TRP A 27 -17.41 -2.76 5.97
CA TRP A 27 -16.40 -1.81 5.50
C TRP A 27 -14.97 -2.35 5.64
N GLU A 28 -14.69 -3.13 6.69
CA GLU A 28 -13.41 -3.82 6.85
C GLU A 28 -13.20 -4.85 5.73
N THR A 29 -14.25 -5.62 5.42
CA THR A 29 -14.23 -6.59 4.30
C THR A 29 -14.01 -5.88 2.97
N LEU A 30 -14.72 -4.78 2.71
CA LEU A 30 -14.58 -4.01 1.48
C LEU A 30 -13.15 -3.46 1.33
N ASN A 31 -12.59 -2.87 2.39
CA ASN A 31 -11.23 -2.33 2.36
C ASN A 31 -10.20 -3.44 2.09
N ALA A 32 -10.36 -4.61 2.70
CA ALA A 32 -9.51 -5.77 2.46
C ALA A 32 -9.62 -6.33 1.05
N VAL A 33 -10.83 -6.34 0.48
CA VAL A 33 -11.09 -6.78 -0.89
C VAL A 33 -10.45 -5.81 -1.89
N LEU A 34 -10.67 -4.50 -1.72
CA LEU A 34 -10.06 -3.46 -2.56
C LEU A 34 -8.54 -3.53 -2.52
N TYR A 35 -7.94 -3.73 -1.35
CA TYR A 35 -6.50 -3.88 -1.21
C TYR A 35 -5.97 -5.10 -2.00
N LYS A 36 -6.64 -6.24 -1.91
CA LYS A 36 -6.25 -7.46 -2.65
C LYS A 36 -6.37 -7.28 -4.16
N PHE A 37 -7.44 -6.63 -4.62
CA PHE A 37 -7.59 -6.27 -6.04
C PHE A 37 -6.49 -5.31 -6.48
N GLY A 38 -6.16 -4.29 -5.69
CA GLY A 38 -5.02 -3.42 -5.97
C GLY A 38 -3.71 -4.20 -6.18
N GLY A 39 -3.46 -5.19 -5.33
CA GLY A 39 -2.28 -6.07 -5.45
C GLY A 39 -2.30 -6.96 -6.69
N LEU A 40 -3.45 -7.55 -7.00
CA LEU A 40 -3.62 -8.37 -8.20
C LEU A 40 -3.42 -7.55 -9.48
N PHE A 41 -3.92 -6.32 -9.52
CA PHE A 41 -3.73 -5.42 -10.65
C PHE A 41 -2.26 -5.02 -10.80
N PHE A 42 -1.57 -4.75 -9.69
CA PHE A 42 -0.13 -4.52 -9.70
C PHE A 42 0.66 -5.70 -10.25
N LEU A 43 0.28 -6.93 -9.87
CA LEU A 43 0.87 -8.15 -10.39
C LEU A 43 0.69 -8.27 -11.90
N VAL A 44 -0.55 -8.19 -12.37
CA VAL A 44 -0.85 -8.31 -13.81
C VAL A 44 -0.16 -7.19 -14.60
N GLY A 45 -0.23 -5.95 -14.12
CA GLY A 45 0.46 -4.81 -14.74
C GLY A 45 1.97 -4.99 -14.80
N SER A 46 2.58 -5.57 -13.77
CA SER A 46 4.03 -5.87 -13.75
C SER A 46 4.42 -7.04 -14.66
N VAL A 47 3.55 -8.04 -14.85
CA VAL A 47 3.79 -9.08 -15.85
C VAL A 47 3.79 -8.48 -17.26
N LEU A 48 2.82 -7.60 -17.55
CA LEU A 48 2.71 -6.95 -18.85
C LEU A 48 3.81 -5.90 -19.12
N SER A 49 4.65 -5.57 -18.13
CA SER A 49 5.81 -4.69 -18.35
C SER A 49 7.02 -5.42 -18.92
N PHE A 50 7.03 -6.75 -18.93
CA PHE A 50 8.15 -7.51 -19.49
C PHE A 50 8.29 -7.24 -21.00
N PRO A 51 9.54 -7.21 -21.52
CA PRO A 51 9.77 -7.00 -22.96
C PRO A 51 9.02 -7.99 -23.86
N THR A 52 8.86 -9.25 -23.43
CA THR A 52 8.09 -10.27 -24.16
C THR A 52 6.62 -9.88 -24.38
N PHE A 53 6.05 -9.02 -23.54
CA PHE A 53 4.67 -8.53 -23.63
C PHE A 53 4.60 -7.07 -24.10
N GLN A 54 5.61 -6.55 -24.81
CA GLN A 54 5.66 -5.15 -25.26
C GLN A 54 4.38 -4.70 -26.00
N ALA A 55 3.77 -5.59 -26.79
CA ALA A 55 2.50 -5.34 -27.47
C ALA A 55 1.33 -4.99 -26.53
N TYR A 56 1.39 -5.42 -25.28
CA TYR A 56 0.39 -5.17 -24.23
C TYR A 56 0.84 -4.14 -23.20
N SER A 57 1.97 -3.44 -23.42
CA SER A 57 2.55 -2.51 -22.46
C SER A 57 1.59 -1.39 -22.04
N VAL A 58 0.82 -0.84 -22.98
CA VAL A 58 -0.20 0.19 -22.70
C VAL A 58 -1.31 -0.36 -21.79
N LEU A 59 -1.79 -1.57 -22.07
CA LEU A 59 -2.77 -2.25 -21.21
C LEU A 59 -2.20 -2.48 -19.80
N GLY A 60 -0.95 -2.93 -19.71
CA GLY A 60 -0.24 -3.09 -18.45
C GLY A 60 -0.18 -1.81 -17.62
N GLN A 61 0.09 -0.67 -18.27
CA GLN A 61 0.11 0.65 -17.61
C GLN A 61 -1.28 1.04 -17.06
N TRP A 62 -2.36 0.81 -17.81
CA TRP A 62 -3.74 1.06 -17.36
C TRP A 62 -4.14 0.18 -16.18
N ILE A 63 -3.80 -1.10 -16.24
CA ILE A 63 -4.04 -2.05 -15.14
C ILE A 63 -3.28 -1.60 -13.89
N PHE A 64 -2.01 -1.23 -14.04
CA PHE A 64 -1.20 -0.73 -12.92
C PHE A 64 -1.79 0.55 -12.34
N PHE A 65 -2.18 1.52 -13.18
CA PHE A 65 -2.84 2.75 -12.73
C PHE A 65 -4.13 2.46 -11.95
N THR A 66 -4.96 1.55 -12.44
CA THR A 66 -6.20 1.14 -11.77
C THR A 66 -5.90 0.49 -10.42
N GLY A 67 -4.85 -0.33 -10.31
CA GLY A 67 -4.38 -0.87 -9.04
C GLY A 67 -4.00 0.24 -8.03
N SER A 68 -3.34 1.31 -8.51
CA SER A 68 -2.97 2.46 -7.68
C SER A 68 -4.21 3.21 -7.16
N MET A 69 -5.28 3.29 -7.97
CA MET A 69 -6.56 3.85 -7.55
C MET A 69 -7.19 3.08 -6.40
N PHE A 70 -7.19 1.75 -6.46
CA PHE A 70 -7.69 0.92 -5.35
C PHE A 70 -6.90 1.18 -4.07
N TYR A 71 -5.57 1.24 -4.15
CA TYR A 71 -4.74 1.58 -3.00
C TYR A 71 -4.98 3.01 -2.49
N LEU A 72 -5.25 3.97 -3.37
CA LEU A 72 -5.56 5.33 -2.97
C LEU A 72 -6.86 5.38 -2.16
N ILE A 73 -7.90 4.69 -2.63
CA ILE A 73 -9.19 4.58 -1.92
C ILE A 73 -8.98 3.96 -0.54
N VAL A 74 -8.19 2.88 -0.45
CA VAL A 74 -7.86 2.22 0.82
C VAL A 74 -7.13 3.19 1.77
N ASN A 75 -6.12 3.91 1.28
CA ASN A 75 -5.35 4.84 2.11
C ASN A 75 -6.16 6.09 2.52
N VAL A 76 -7.09 6.56 1.69
CA VAL A 76 -8.06 7.60 2.06
C VAL A 76 -8.97 7.09 3.19
N HIS A 77 -9.51 5.87 3.05
CA HIS A 77 -10.32 5.25 4.09
C HIS A 77 -9.54 5.13 5.41
N ASP A 78 -8.31 4.62 5.34
CA ASP A 78 -7.43 4.46 6.48
C ASP A 78 -7.12 5.81 7.18
N LEU A 79 -6.87 6.86 6.40
CA LEU A 79 -6.66 8.22 6.92
C LEU A 79 -7.90 8.74 7.67
N PHE A 80 -9.09 8.53 7.12
CA PHE A 80 -10.34 8.90 7.79
C PHE A 80 -10.60 8.09 9.07
N ASP A 81 -10.28 6.79 9.08
CA ASP A 81 -10.34 5.95 10.29
C ASP A 81 -9.43 6.49 11.40
N VAL A 82 -8.19 6.88 11.08
CA VAL A 82 -7.28 7.50 12.05
C VAL A 82 -7.84 8.81 12.59
N HIS A 83 -8.38 9.69 11.72
CA HIS A 83 -9.00 10.94 12.16
C HIS A 83 -10.16 10.67 13.12
N ARG A 84 -11.11 9.83 12.73
CA ARG A 84 -12.30 9.52 13.52
C ARG A 84 -11.97 8.83 14.84
N TYR A 85 -10.96 7.94 14.86
CA TYR A 85 -10.56 7.26 16.08
C TYR A 85 -9.98 8.18 17.15
N TRP A 86 -9.27 9.23 16.74
CA TRP A 86 -8.64 10.20 17.63
C TRP A 86 -9.50 11.46 17.86
N GLN A 87 -10.59 11.64 17.11
CA GLN A 87 -11.60 12.66 17.40
C GLN A 87 -12.18 12.45 18.80
N GLY A 88 -12.25 13.52 19.60
CA GLY A 88 -12.76 13.48 20.98
C GLY A 88 -11.81 12.87 22.03
N LYS A 89 -10.66 12.31 21.62
CA LYS A 89 -9.63 11.84 22.55
C LYS A 89 -8.61 12.95 22.81
N ASN A 90 -8.84 13.70 23.89
CA ASN A 90 -7.88 14.68 24.41
C ASN A 90 -6.73 13.97 25.12
N CYS A 91 -5.79 13.42 24.36
CA CYS A 91 -4.52 12.95 24.90
C CYS A 91 -3.39 13.30 23.93
N ASN A 92 -2.34 13.93 24.44
CA ASN A 92 -1.10 14.19 23.71
C ASN A 92 -0.25 12.92 23.70
N HIS A 93 -0.80 11.86 23.11
CA HIS A 93 -0.21 10.52 23.17
C HIS A 93 0.77 10.34 22.00
N PRO A 94 2.04 9.91 22.22
CA PRO A 94 3.03 9.74 21.15
C PRO A 94 2.52 8.81 20.03
N ARG A 95 1.81 7.74 20.40
CA ARG A 95 1.07 6.87 19.46
C ARG A 95 0.13 7.62 18.50
N LYS A 96 -0.60 8.65 18.95
CA LYS A 96 -1.48 9.45 18.08
C LYS A 96 -0.66 10.05 16.95
N ARG A 97 0.48 10.66 17.26
CA ARG A 97 1.40 11.24 16.27
C ARG A 97 1.90 10.18 15.29
N LEU A 98 2.31 9.01 15.79
CA LEU A 98 2.80 7.92 14.93
C LEU A 98 1.72 7.37 13.99
N GLU A 99 0.48 7.15 14.47
CA GLU A 99 -0.62 6.67 13.63
C GLU A 99 -1.00 7.69 12.54
N TYR A 100 -1.07 8.98 12.88
CA TYR A 100 -1.28 10.04 11.90
C TYR A 100 -0.14 10.11 10.88
N SER A 101 1.11 10.10 11.34
CA SER A 101 2.28 10.13 10.46
C SER A 101 2.26 8.96 9.48
N ALA A 102 2.05 7.72 9.96
CA ALA A 102 1.97 6.56 9.09
C ALA A 102 0.85 6.70 8.04
N ALA A 103 -0.36 7.06 8.45
CA ALA A 103 -1.49 7.21 7.54
C ALA A 103 -1.28 8.29 6.47
N TYR A 104 -0.77 9.47 6.86
CA TYR A 104 -0.47 10.54 5.91
C TYR A 104 0.67 10.15 4.96
N ILE A 105 1.73 9.49 5.46
CA ILE A 105 2.85 9.05 4.64
C ILE A 105 2.38 8.05 3.57
N TYR A 106 1.55 7.07 3.93
CA TYR A 106 0.98 6.13 2.96
C TYR A 106 0.05 6.80 1.95
N PHE A 107 -0.78 7.73 2.42
CA PHE A 107 -1.66 8.50 1.53
C PHE A 107 -0.85 9.30 0.50
N VAL A 108 0.14 10.07 0.94
CA VAL A 108 1.00 10.88 0.04
C VAL A 108 1.81 9.98 -0.89
N GLY A 109 2.39 8.89 -0.37
CA GLY A 109 3.13 7.93 -1.19
C GLY A 109 2.26 7.34 -2.31
N THR A 110 1.01 7.00 -1.99
CA THR A 110 0.06 6.47 -3.00
C THR A 110 -0.36 7.54 -3.99
N LEU A 111 -0.59 8.78 -3.53
CA LEU A 111 -0.90 9.90 -4.40
C LEU A 111 0.23 10.15 -5.41
N LEU A 112 1.49 10.09 -4.97
CA LEU A 112 2.64 10.22 -5.87
C LEU A 112 2.66 9.13 -6.94
N PHE A 113 2.31 7.88 -6.61
CA PHE A 113 2.20 6.83 -7.62
C PHE A 113 1.06 7.05 -8.62
N VAL A 114 -0.06 7.57 -8.14
CA VAL A 114 -1.16 7.95 -9.03
C VAL A 114 -0.71 9.04 -9.98
N MET A 115 -0.14 10.12 -9.44
CA MET A 115 0.35 11.26 -10.22
C MET A 115 1.47 10.85 -11.17
N GLY A 116 2.38 9.98 -10.73
CA GLY A 116 3.47 9.46 -11.57
C GLY A 116 2.95 8.70 -12.78
N ARG A 117 1.83 7.98 -12.65
CA ARG A 117 1.17 7.35 -13.81
C ARG A 117 0.43 8.37 -14.69
N VAL A 118 -0.28 9.32 -14.09
CA VAL A 118 -0.98 10.38 -14.86
C VAL A 118 0.00 11.17 -15.71
N VAL A 119 1.14 11.58 -15.15
CA VAL A 119 2.19 12.32 -15.85
C VAL A 119 2.70 11.55 -17.08
N LEU A 120 2.90 10.23 -16.95
CA LEU A 120 3.32 9.38 -18.07
C LEU A 120 2.25 9.26 -19.17
N PHE A 121 0.95 9.29 -18.81
CA PHE A 121 -0.14 9.28 -19.79
C PHE A 121 -0.30 10.61 -20.53
N VAL A 122 0.11 11.72 -19.93
CA VAL A 122 0.05 13.05 -20.57
C VAL A 122 1.10 13.14 -21.67
N ASP A 123 2.35 12.80 -21.38
CA ASP A 123 3.44 12.76 -22.37
C ASP A 123 4.56 11.82 -21.89
N ASN A 124 5.03 10.97 -22.81
CA ASN A 124 6.16 10.07 -22.58
C ASN A 124 7.48 10.82 -22.29
N ASN A 125 7.60 12.08 -22.70
CA ASN A 125 8.75 12.94 -22.38
C ASN A 125 8.89 13.20 -20.87
N TYR A 126 7.83 13.01 -20.08
CA TYR A 126 7.87 13.14 -18.64
C TYR A 126 8.21 11.84 -17.89
N SER A 127 8.82 10.86 -18.57
CA SER A 127 9.25 9.59 -17.98
C SER A 127 10.12 9.77 -16.73
N ALA A 128 11.06 10.72 -16.74
CA ALA A 128 11.90 11.03 -15.58
C ALA A 128 11.08 11.58 -14.38
N HIS A 129 10.06 12.42 -14.65
CA HIS A 129 9.19 12.96 -13.59
C HIS A 129 8.32 11.85 -12.99
N SER A 130 7.80 10.95 -13.82
CA SER A 130 7.08 9.76 -13.39
C SER A 130 7.96 8.85 -12.51
N ALA A 131 9.17 8.55 -12.97
CA ALA A 131 10.15 7.76 -12.23
C ALA A 131 10.51 8.39 -10.87
N LEU A 132 10.65 9.72 -10.81
CA LEU A 132 10.89 10.45 -9.56
C LEU A 132 9.73 10.28 -8.59
N MET A 133 8.50 10.44 -9.05
CA MET A 133 7.31 10.26 -8.22
C MET A 133 7.19 8.84 -7.68
N PHE A 134 7.46 7.81 -8.49
CA PHE A 134 7.49 6.43 -8.01
C PHE A 134 8.59 6.17 -6.99
N THR A 135 9.78 6.73 -7.21
CA THR A 135 10.92 6.58 -6.31
C THR A 135 10.64 7.23 -4.96
N ILE A 136 10.17 8.48 -4.94
CA ILE A 136 9.81 9.19 -3.70
C ILE A 136 8.63 8.49 -3.02
N GLY A 137 7.58 8.11 -3.76
CA GLY A 137 6.45 7.38 -3.19
C GLY A 137 6.88 6.06 -2.53
N SER A 138 7.83 5.36 -3.14
CA SER A 138 8.38 4.11 -2.61
C SER A 138 9.22 4.34 -1.35
N ALA A 139 10.02 5.40 -1.30
CA ALA A 139 10.74 5.80 -0.10
C ALA A 139 9.78 6.15 1.05
N LEU A 140 8.70 6.89 0.75
CA LEU A 140 7.64 7.18 1.71
C LEU A 140 7.00 5.89 2.24
N PHE A 141 6.75 4.90 1.38
CA PHE A 141 6.20 3.63 1.82
C PHE A 141 7.11 2.85 2.78
N VAL A 142 8.43 2.88 2.57
CA VAL A 142 9.40 2.33 3.53
C VAL A 142 9.29 3.05 4.88
N ILE A 143 9.34 4.39 4.87
CA ILE A 143 9.25 5.21 6.08
C ILE A 143 7.91 4.96 6.79
N GLY A 144 6.82 4.92 6.04
CA GLY A 144 5.46 4.68 6.54
C GLY A 144 5.37 3.34 7.25
N ALA A 145 5.93 2.27 6.66
CA ALA A 145 5.96 0.95 7.28
C ALA A 145 6.80 0.92 8.56
N SER A 146 7.95 1.59 8.58
CA SER A 146 8.77 1.72 9.80
C SER A 146 8.03 2.47 10.91
N VAL A 147 7.41 3.62 10.59
CA VAL A 147 6.61 4.39 11.55
C VAL A 147 5.40 3.59 12.03
N ASN A 148 4.76 2.82 11.15
CA ASN A 148 3.61 2.01 11.48
C ASN A 148 3.97 0.89 12.46
N ILE A 149 5.13 0.24 12.32
CA ILE A 149 5.63 -0.73 13.32
C ILE A 149 5.77 -0.04 14.69
N LEU A 150 6.38 1.15 14.72
CA LEU A 150 6.56 1.92 15.97
C LEU A 150 5.22 2.36 16.59
N ALA A 151 4.19 2.58 15.77
CA ALA A 151 2.84 2.90 16.24
C ALA A 151 2.16 1.69 16.89
N ASP A 152 2.54 0.47 16.50
CA ASP A 152 1.90 -0.79 16.88
C ASP A 152 2.54 -1.43 18.12
N THR A 153 2.56 -0.69 19.24
CA THR A 153 3.21 -1.10 20.51
C THR A 153 2.30 -1.82 21.50
N LYS A 154 1.08 -2.22 21.08
CA LYS A 154 0.18 -2.95 21.99
C LYS A 154 0.68 -4.40 22.17
N ASN A 155 0.48 -4.95 23.37
CA ASN A 155 0.68 -6.36 23.69
C ASN A 155 -0.24 -7.24 22.82
N SER A 156 0.19 -7.49 21.59
CA SER A 156 -0.42 -8.44 20.67
C SER A 156 -0.04 -9.84 21.11
N VAL A 157 -0.92 -10.80 20.85
CA VAL A 157 -0.54 -12.22 21.00
C VAL A 157 0.54 -12.53 19.97
N ALA A 158 1.45 -13.46 20.28
CA ALA A 158 2.60 -13.79 19.44
C ALA A 158 2.24 -13.90 17.94
N THR A 159 1.12 -14.53 17.60
CA THR A 159 0.62 -14.67 16.22
C THR A 159 0.27 -13.33 15.56
N GLU A 160 -0.46 -12.44 16.25
CA GLU A 160 -0.82 -11.11 15.73
C GLU A 160 0.43 -10.26 15.49
N GLY A 161 1.39 -10.29 16.43
CA GLY A 161 2.67 -9.59 16.31
C GLY A 161 3.54 -10.13 15.16
N GLN A 162 3.60 -11.46 14.97
CA GLN A 162 4.29 -12.07 13.84
C GLN A 162 3.67 -11.66 12.50
N LEU A 163 2.34 -11.63 12.40
CA LEU A 163 1.65 -11.20 11.18
C LEU A 163 1.83 -9.69 10.92
N THR A 164 1.88 -8.85 11.96
CA THR A 164 2.28 -7.44 11.85
C THR A 164 3.69 -7.34 11.24
N ASN A 165 4.66 -8.09 11.76
CA ASN A 165 6.04 -8.06 11.27
C ASN A 165 6.14 -8.56 9.83
N LEU A 166 5.47 -9.66 9.48
CA LEU A 166 5.43 -10.16 8.10
C LEU A 166 4.81 -9.12 7.13
N THR A 167 3.72 -8.47 7.54
CA THR A 167 3.12 -7.37 6.77
C THR A 167 4.13 -6.25 6.56
N ALA A 168 4.80 -5.81 7.62
CA ALA A 168 5.73 -4.69 7.53
C ALA A 168 6.97 -5.03 6.68
N ILE A 169 7.55 -6.22 6.84
CA ILE A 169 8.72 -6.66 6.07
C ILE A 169 8.36 -6.74 4.58
N THR A 170 7.23 -7.36 4.23
CA THR A 170 6.81 -7.44 2.83
C THR A 170 6.53 -6.07 2.23
N PHE A 171 5.96 -5.14 3.00
CA PHE A 171 5.78 -3.75 2.58
C PHE A 171 7.08 -3.00 2.38
N ILE A 172 8.04 -3.12 3.31
CA ILE A 172 9.34 -2.46 3.20
C ILE A 172 10.11 -3.00 1.99
N VAL A 173 10.29 -4.33 1.91
CA VAL A 173 11.06 -4.94 0.82
C VAL A 173 10.41 -4.67 -0.53
N GLY A 174 9.08 -4.82 -0.63
CA GLY A 174 8.37 -4.51 -1.87
C GLY A 174 8.54 -3.05 -2.31
N SER A 175 8.56 -2.12 -1.36
CA SER A 175 8.79 -0.70 -1.64
C SER A 175 10.23 -0.43 -2.08
N VAL A 176 11.22 -1.07 -1.47
CA VAL A 176 12.62 -0.96 -1.91
C VAL A 176 12.78 -1.46 -3.34
N LEU A 177 12.19 -2.61 -3.70
CA LEU A 177 12.25 -3.13 -5.06
C LEU A 177 11.61 -2.16 -6.07
N PHE A 178 10.49 -1.53 -5.72
CA PHE A 178 9.86 -0.52 -6.56
C PHE A 178 10.72 0.75 -6.72
N ALA A 179 11.38 1.20 -5.65
CA ALA A 179 12.32 2.31 -5.73
C ALA A 179 13.49 1.97 -6.68
N VAL A 180 14.10 0.80 -6.49
CA VAL A 180 15.21 0.30 -7.34
C VAL A 180 14.76 0.13 -8.79
N GLY A 181 13.58 -0.43 -9.04
CA GLY A 181 13.03 -0.59 -10.39
C GLY A 181 12.70 0.73 -11.08
N SER A 182 12.37 1.77 -10.31
CA SER A 182 12.03 3.11 -10.84
C SER A 182 13.26 3.98 -11.07
N PHE A 183 14.33 3.78 -10.30
CA PHE A 183 15.50 4.67 -10.28
C PHE A 183 16.17 4.85 -11.65
N PRO A 184 16.34 3.80 -12.49
CA PRO A 184 16.91 3.98 -13.84
C PRO A 184 16.08 4.87 -14.77
N GLY A 185 14.79 5.08 -14.48
CA GLY A 185 13.98 6.06 -15.21
C GLY A 185 14.42 7.51 -14.99
N LEU A 186 15.30 7.78 -14.02
CA LEU A 186 15.91 9.09 -13.77
C LEU A 186 17.18 9.34 -14.58
N TRP A 187 17.70 8.34 -15.29
CA TRP A 187 18.89 8.50 -16.11
C TRP A 187 18.63 9.43 -17.29
N GLU A 188 19.66 10.15 -17.72
CA GLU A 188 19.61 10.97 -18.92
C GLU A 188 19.34 10.07 -20.14
N GLY A 189 18.28 10.38 -20.89
CA GLY A 189 17.79 9.51 -21.98
C GLY A 189 16.89 8.35 -21.54
N GLY A 190 16.64 8.18 -20.23
CA GLY A 190 15.77 7.15 -19.68
C GLY A 190 16.34 5.73 -19.75
N VAL A 191 15.48 4.73 -19.62
CA VAL A 191 15.87 3.31 -19.76
C VAL A 191 15.98 2.98 -21.25
N PRO A 192 17.17 2.59 -21.75
CA PRO A 192 17.33 2.25 -23.16
C PRO A 192 16.47 1.03 -23.51
N THR A 193 15.53 1.19 -24.45
CA THR A 193 14.59 0.13 -24.87
C THR A 193 15.27 -1.05 -25.56
N GLU A 194 16.43 -0.81 -26.16
CA GLU A 194 17.25 -1.83 -26.82
C GLU A 194 17.91 -2.79 -25.80
N VAL A 195 18.06 -2.37 -24.54
CA VAL A 195 18.70 -3.17 -23.50
C VAL A 195 17.65 -4.06 -22.82
N THR A 196 17.29 -5.14 -23.52
CA THR A 196 16.27 -6.12 -23.07
C THR A 196 16.58 -6.70 -21.68
N GLN A 197 17.86 -6.91 -21.36
CA GLN A 197 18.29 -7.42 -20.05
C GLN A 197 17.93 -6.46 -18.91
N LEU A 198 18.22 -5.16 -19.07
CA LEU A 198 17.89 -4.14 -18.09
C LEU A 198 16.37 -4.01 -17.95
N SER A 199 15.64 -3.90 -19.06
CA SER A 199 14.17 -3.81 -19.03
C SER A 199 13.51 -5.02 -18.37
N SER A 200 14.05 -6.22 -18.59
CA SER A 200 13.61 -7.45 -17.93
C SER A 200 13.93 -7.43 -16.43
N TYR A 201 15.13 -7.00 -16.05
CA TYR A 201 15.52 -6.86 -14.65
C TYR A 201 14.59 -5.91 -13.89
N LEU A 202 14.27 -4.74 -14.47
CA LEU A 202 13.35 -3.77 -13.84
C LEU A 202 11.92 -4.34 -13.72
N SER A 203 11.45 -5.06 -14.74
CA SER A 203 10.15 -5.74 -14.69
C SER A 203 10.08 -6.77 -13.56
N TRP A 204 11.17 -7.51 -13.31
CA TRP A 204 11.26 -8.41 -12.15
C TRP A 204 11.19 -7.68 -10.82
N GLN A 205 11.82 -6.50 -10.68
CA GLN A 205 11.72 -5.69 -9.47
C GLN A 205 10.25 -5.34 -9.16
N PHE A 206 9.51 -4.88 -10.17
CA PHE A 206 8.10 -4.54 -10.02
C PHE A 206 7.22 -5.78 -9.76
N LEU A 207 7.50 -6.90 -10.43
CA LEU A 207 6.72 -8.12 -10.23
C LEU A 207 6.90 -8.69 -8.82
N ILE A 208 8.14 -8.84 -8.36
CA ILE A 208 8.43 -9.36 -7.01
C ILE A 208 7.91 -8.39 -5.94
N GLY A 209 8.11 -7.08 -6.13
CA GLY A 209 7.54 -6.09 -5.21
C GLY A 209 6.02 -6.14 -5.14
N SER A 210 5.35 -6.38 -6.28
CA SER A 210 3.89 -6.54 -6.35
C SER A 210 3.42 -7.79 -5.63
N LEU A 211 4.15 -8.90 -5.74
CA LEU A 211 3.88 -10.13 -4.99
C LEU A 211 3.98 -9.87 -3.49
N LEU A 212 5.04 -9.20 -3.04
CA LEU A 212 5.22 -8.87 -1.63
C LEU A 212 4.10 -7.96 -1.13
N PHE A 213 3.68 -6.94 -1.89
CA PHE A 213 2.55 -6.11 -1.51
C PHE A 213 1.23 -6.87 -1.42
N PHE A 214 0.98 -7.80 -2.34
CA PHE A 214 -0.19 -8.65 -2.31
C PHE A 214 -0.19 -9.53 -1.05
N PHE A 215 0.92 -10.23 -0.78
CA PHE A 215 1.06 -11.07 0.41
C PHE A 215 1.00 -10.27 1.71
N GLY A 216 1.59 -9.08 1.77
CA GLY A 216 1.46 -8.21 2.94
C GLY A 216 -0.01 -7.85 3.23
N GLY A 217 -0.84 -7.66 2.20
CA GLY A 217 -2.29 -7.53 2.37
C GLY A 217 -2.97 -8.78 2.90
N VAL A 218 -2.56 -9.95 2.41
CA VAL A 218 -3.07 -11.24 2.89
C VAL A 218 -2.72 -11.43 4.37
N PHE A 219 -1.48 -11.16 4.77
CA PHE A 219 -1.03 -11.25 6.16
C PHE A 219 -1.75 -10.26 7.06
N ASN A 220 -1.94 -9.01 6.62
CA ASN A 220 -2.69 -8.02 7.38
C ASN A 220 -4.17 -8.41 7.55
N TYR A 221 -4.79 -8.95 6.50
CA TYR A 221 -6.16 -9.47 6.58
C TYR A 221 -6.25 -10.65 7.56
N TRP A 222 -5.29 -11.57 7.51
CA TRP A 222 -5.25 -12.70 8.43
C TRP A 222 -5.06 -12.26 9.89
N ARG A 223 -4.21 -11.25 10.13
CA ARG A 223 -4.05 -10.61 11.44
C ARG A 223 -5.37 -10.04 11.94
N ALA A 224 -6.09 -9.29 11.10
CA ALA A 224 -7.38 -8.72 11.44
C ALA A 224 -8.42 -9.79 11.78
N TYR A 225 -8.46 -10.89 11.01
CA TYR A 225 -9.33 -12.03 11.27
C TYR A 225 -9.09 -12.63 12.68
N HIS A 226 -7.83 -12.89 13.04
CA HIS A 226 -7.50 -13.42 14.38
C HIS A 226 -7.89 -12.45 15.50
N PHE A 227 -7.63 -11.15 15.32
CA PHE A 227 -8.02 -10.12 16.29
C PHE A 227 -9.54 -10.09 16.53
N ILE A 228 -10.34 -10.20 15.46
CA ILE A 228 -11.81 -10.23 15.54
C ILE A 228 -12.28 -11.51 16.23
N GLN A 229 -11.77 -12.67 15.82
CA GLN A 229 -12.15 -13.97 16.40
C GLN A 229 -11.93 -13.97 17.92
N ARG A 230 -10.78 -13.47 18.39
CA ARG A 230 -10.50 -13.34 19.81
C ARG A 230 -11.44 -12.37 20.52
N SER A 231 -11.74 -11.23 19.90
CA SER A 231 -12.63 -10.21 20.45
C SER A 231 -14.08 -10.69 20.58
N LEU A 232 -14.49 -11.67 19.77
CA LEU A 232 -15.80 -12.32 19.85
C LEU A 232 -15.80 -13.47 20.87
N GLY A 233 -14.74 -14.27 20.93
CA GLY A 233 -14.60 -15.38 21.88
C GLY A 233 -14.44 -14.95 23.35
N THR A 234 -14.03 -13.71 23.62
CA THR A 234 -13.98 -13.14 24.99
C THR A 234 -15.32 -12.58 25.48
N LYS A 235 -16.36 -12.61 24.65
CA LYS A 235 -17.72 -12.17 25.00
C LYS A 235 -18.69 -13.32 25.32
N ALA A 236 -18.18 -14.55 25.45
CA ALA A 236 -18.93 -15.73 25.87
C ALA A 236 -18.59 -16.09 27.32
#